data_AF-A0A928CGH3-F1
#
_entry.id   AF-A0A928CGH3-F1
#
_cell.length_a   1.000
_cell.length_b   1.000
_cell.length_c   1.000
_cell.angle_alpha   90.00
_cell.angle_beta   90.00
_cell.angle_gamma   90.00
#
_symmetry.space_group_name_H-M   'P 1'
#
loop_
_entity.id
_entity.type
_entity.pdbx_description
1 polymer ?
#
loop_
_entity_poly.entity_id
_entity_poly.type
_entity_poly.pdbx_seq_one_letter_code
_entity_poly.pdbx_strand_id
1 'polypeptide(L)' 'MIGGTEIIFIIILVLLLFGGKKIPELMRGLGQGVKSFKDGMNDMSGSQGNDDNNVVDDKKEKQDE' A
#
# COMPACT_ATOMS: atom_id res chain seq x y z
N MET A 1 12.09 8.26 -26.11
CA MET A 1 11.02 7.59 -25.37
C MET A 1 11.68 6.89 -24.20
N ILE A 2 11.41 7.33 -22.97
CA ILE A 2 11.92 6.62 -21.80
C ILE A 2 11.13 5.30 -21.74
N GLY A 3 11.78 4.20 -22.08
CA GLY A 3 11.21 2.87 -22.04
C GLY A 3 11.18 2.31 -20.63
N GLY A 4 10.42 1.23 -20.41
CA GLY A 4 10.34 0.55 -19.11
C GLY A 4 11.71 0.15 -18.55
N THR A 5 12.70 -0.09 -19.42
CA THR A 5 14.07 -0.40 -19.02
C THR A 5 14.78 0.78 -18.36
N GLU A 6 14.62 2.01 -18.83
CA GLU A 6 15.26 3.15 -18.15
C GLU A 6 14.64 3.39 -16.77
N ILE A 7 13.32 3.19 -16.62
CA ILE A 7 12.63 3.30 -15.34
C ILE A 7 13.14 2.23 -14.35
N ILE A 8 13.37 0.98 -14.80
CA ILE A 8 13.87 -0.08 -13.90
C ILE A 8 15.26 0.24 -13.37
N PHE A 9 16.14 0.81 -14.21
CA PHE A 9 17.48 1.22 -13.79
C PHE A 9 17.44 2.33 -12.74
N ILE A 10 16.55 3.31 -12.90
CA ILE A 10 16.37 4.40 -11.91
C ILE A 10 15.87 3.83 -10.58
N ILE A 11 14.88 2.94 -10.61
CA ILE A 11 14.35 2.29 -9.40
C ILE A 11 15.45 1.49 -8.70
N ILE A 12 16.28 0.73 -9.44
CA ILE A 12 17.40 -0.02 -8.85
C ILE A 12 18.41 0.92 -8.18
N LEU A 13 18.77 2.04 -8.82
CA LEU A 13 19.67 3.04 -8.24
C LEU A 13 19.10 3.64 -6.95
N VAL A 14 17.82 4.02 -6.95
CA VAL A 14 17.13 4.53 -5.76
C VAL A 14 17.08 3.46 -4.66
N LEU A 15 16.79 2.20 -5.00
CA LEU A 15 16.80 1.09 -4.06
C LEU A 15 18.19 0.80 -3.49
N LEU A 16 19.26 1.04 -4.24
CA LEU A 16 20.63 0.88 -3.75
C LEU A 16 21.01 1.99 -2.76
N LEU A 17 20.59 3.23 -3.04
CA LEU A 17 20.85 4.39 -2.18
C LEU A 17 20.03 4.38 -0.88
N PHE A 18 18.75 4.04 -0.97
CA PHE A 18 17.83 4.05 0.18
C PHE A 18 17.67 2.67 0.84
N GLY A 19 18.06 1.59 0.17
CA GLY A 19 17.83 0.22 0.59
C GLY A 19 16.38 -0.24 0.34
N GLY A 20 16.21 -1.53 0.03
CA GLY A 20 14.89 -2.11 -0.24
C GLY A 20 13.91 -2.10 0.94
N LYS A 21 14.38 -1.86 2.17
CA LYS A 21 13.53 -1.82 3.38
C LYS A 21 12.89 -0.45 3.64
N LYS A 22 13.50 0.65 3.16
CA LYS A 22 13.00 2.00 3.43
C LYS A 22 11.81 2.37 2.56
N ILE A 23 11.73 1.90 1.32
CA ILE A 23 10.57 2.14 0.45
C ILE A 23 9.26 1.56 1.06
N PRO A 24 9.22 0.29 1.51
CA PRO A 24 8.04 -0.26 2.20
C PRO A 24 7.71 0.43 3.52
N GLU A 25 8.72 0.83 4.29
CA GLU A 25 8.55 1.52 5.58
C GLU A 25 7.89 2.90 5.38
N LEU A 26 8.37 3.67 4.40
CA LEU A 26 7.80 4.96 4.01
C LEU A 26 6.40 4.81 3.40
N MET A 27 6.17 3.81 2.56
CA MET A 27 4.84 3.53 2.00
C MET A 27 3.81 3.15 3.08
N ARG A 28 4.19 2.36 4.08
CA ARG A 28 3.31 2.02 5.21
C ARG A 28 2.97 3.26 6.03
N GLY A 29 3.96 4.11 6.31
CA GLY A 29 3.73 5.38 7.02
C GLY A 29 2.84 6.35 6.24
N LEU A 30 3.11 6.53 4.94
CA LEU A 30 2.30 7.38 4.06
C LEU A 30 0.87 6.84 3.92
N GLY A 31 0.72 5.52 3.72
CA GLY A 31 -0.59 4.88 3.57
C GLY A 31 -1.46 5.00 4.82
N GLN A 32 -0.86 4.84 6.00
CA GLN A 32 -1.56 5.09 7.27
C GLN A 32 -1.94 6.56 7.42
N GLY A 33 -1.04 7.49 7.09
CA GLY A 33 -1.32 8.92 7.13
C GLY A 33 -2.45 9.35 6.17
N VAL A 34 -2.45 8.85 4.93
CA VAL A 34 -3.52 9.11 3.95
C VAL A 34 -4.83 8.47 4.40
N LYS A 35 -4.80 7.26 4.98
CA LYS A 35 -6.00 6.62 5.53
C LYS A 35 -6.60 7.47 6.67
N SER A 36 -5.81 7.82 7.68
CA SER A 36 -6.27 8.67 8.79
C SER A 36 -6.74 10.05 8.35
N PHE A 37 -6.11 10.62 7.31
CA PHE A 37 -6.56 11.88 6.71
C PHE A 37 -7.93 11.74 6.04
N LYS A 38 -8.15 10.64 5.29
CA LYS A 38 -9.44 10.36 4.65
C LYS A 38 -10.53 10.08 5.68
N ASP A 39 -10.21 9.28 6.70
CA ASP A 39 -11.13 8.93 7.79
C ASP A 39 -11.59 10.20 8.53
N GLY A 40 -10.65 11.09 8.90
CA GLY A 40 -10.98 12.36 9.56
C GLY A 40 -11.76 13.34 8.67
N MET A 41 -11.52 13.33 7.36
CA MET A 41 -12.28 14.14 6.39
C MET A 41 -13.72 13.63 6.21
N ASN A 42 -13.92 12.31 6.23
CA ASN A 42 -15.24 11.68 6.14
C ASN A 42 -16.08 11.96 7.39
N ASP A 43 -15.46 11.91 8.58
CA ASP A 43 -16.11 12.28 9.84
C ASP A 43 -16.57 13.75 9.85
N MET A 44 -15.80 14.66 9.25
CA MET A 44 -16.16 16.08 9.14
C MET A 44 -17.25 16.35 8.09
N SER A 45 -17.29 15.58 7.01
CA SER A 45 -18.22 15.79 5.90
C SER A 45 -19.56 15.08 6.06
N GLY A 46 -19.76 14.32 7.14
CA GLY A 46 -21.01 13.59 7.41
C GLY A 46 -21.37 12.54 6.36
N SER A 47 -20.45 12.24 5.43
CA SER A 47 -20.65 11.26 4.38
C SER A 47 -20.08 9.93 4.87
N GLN A 48 -20.99 9.07 5.32
CA GLN A 48 -20.68 7.72 5.77
C GLN A 48 -20.23 6.87 4.57
N GLY A 49 -18.93 6.89 4.28
CA GLY A 49 -18.31 5.99 3.32
C GLY A 49 -18.19 4.61 3.93
N ASN A 50 -18.92 3.64 3.36
CA ASN A 50 -18.84 2.23 3.72
C ASN A 50 -17.41 1.70 3.50
N ASP A 51 -16.64 1.50 4.58
CA ASP A 51 -15.39 0.75 4.55
C ASP A 51 -15.68 -0.75 4.72
N ASP A 52 -16.15 -1.36 3.62
CA ASP A 52 -16.22 -2.82 3.51
C ASP A 52 -14.87 -3.33 2.97
N ASN A 53 -13.95 -3.64 3.90
CA ASN A 53 -12.73 -4.41 3.60
C ASN A 53 -12.78 -5.73 4.37
N ASN A 54 -13.81 -6.52 4.13
CA ASN A 54 -13.75 -7.97 4.36
C ASN A 54 -13.32 -8.64 3.05
N VAL A 55 -12.00 -8.76 2.84
CA VAL A 55 -11.45 -9.64 1.81
C VAL A 55 -10.31 -10.45 2.42
N VAL A 56 -10.70 -11.64 2.88
CA VAL A 56 -9.97 -12.91 2.72
C VAL A 56 -8.72 -13.09 3.59
N ASP A 57 -8.96 -13.51 4.83
CA ASP A 57 -8.09 -14.47 5.51
C ASP A 57 -8.84 -15.81 5.56
N ASP A 58 -9.04 -16.42 4.39
CA ASP A 58 -9.58 -17.78 4.28
C ASP A 58 -8.62 -18.64 3.46
N LYS A 59 -7.57 -19.13 4.12
CA LYS A 59 -6.79 -20.25 3.62
C LYS A 59 -6.08 -21.02 4.74
N LYS A 60 -6.84 -21.75 5.55
CA LYS A 60 -6.35 -22.98 6.19
C LYS A 60 -7.50 -23.83 6.73
N GLU A 61 -8.07 -24.71 5.90
CA GLU A 61 -8.43 -26.05 6.36
C GLU A 61 -8.68 -27.02 5.19
N LYS A 62 -8.04 -28.20 5.33
CA LYS A 62 -8.41 -29.53 4.85
C LYS A 62 -8.53 -29.78 3.33
N GLN A 63 -7.56 -30.52 2.81
CA GLN A 63 -7.83 -31.62 1.87
C GLN A 63 -7.20 -32.88 2.48
N ASP A 64 -7.98 -33.49 3.37
CA ASP A 64 -7.97 -34.95 3.55
C ASP A 64 -9.11 -35.45 2.65
N GLU A 65 -8.77 -36.11 1.54
CA GLU A 65 -9.37 -37.37 1.06
C GLU A 65 -8.55 -37.92 -0.12
#